data_AF-A0A7S2TAZ2-F1
#
_entry.id   AF-A0A7S2TAZ2-F1
#
_cell.length_a   1.000
_cell.length_b   1.000
_cell.length_c   1.000
_cell.angle_alpha   90.00
_cell.angle_beta   90.00
_cell.angle_gamma   90.00
#
_symmetry.space_group_name_H-M   'P 1'
#
loop_
_entity.id
_entity.type
_entity.pdbx_description
1 polymer ?
#
loop_
_entity_poly.entity_id
_entity_poly.type
_entity_poly.pdbx_seq_one_letter_code
_entity_poly.pdbx_strand_id
1 'polypeptide(L)'
;KGIHKRLIAPRRIRAPLSLSRLAKFMTGKDGKVGVIVATVTDDIRMIECPKMSVCALHFTERARARIKKAGGECITLDQLALRAPKGSGCVLLRVLPKER
;
A
#
# COMPACT_ATOMS: atom_id res chain seq x y z
N LYS A 1 -11.05 -11.25 -8.30
CA LYS A 1 -11.98 -10.20 -8.80
C LYS A 1 -11.71 -8.78 -8.25
N GLY A 2 -11.25 -8.60 -7.00
CA GLY A 2 -11.15 -7.27 -6.38
C GLY A 2 -10.09 -6.30 -6.94
N ILE A 3 -8.94 -6.79 -7.41
CA ILE A 3 -7.82 -5.96 -7.92
C ILE A 3 -8.08 -5.46 -9.35
N HIS A 4 -8.51 -6.35 -10.25
CA HIS A 4 -8.81 -6.03 -11.65
C HIS A 4 -9.74 -4.82 -11.81
N LYS A 5 -10.87 -4.80 -11.09
CA LYS A 5 -11.82 -3.67 -11.13
C LYS A 5 -11.18 -2.35 -10.69
N ARG A 6 -10.20 -2.38 -9.78
CA ARG A 6 -9.51 -1.19 -9.26
C ARG A 6 -8.39 -0.71 -10.18
N LEU A 7 -7.76 -1.63 -10.92
CA LEU A 7 -6.76 -1.27 -11.93
C LEU A 7 -7.40 -0.48 -13.08
N ILE A 8 -8.58 -0.92 -13.54
CA ILE A 8 -9.32 -0.28 -14.63
C ILE A 8 -9.97 1.04 -14.18
N ALA A 9 -10.15 1.25 -12.87
CA ALA A 9 -10.80 2.45 -12.35
C ALA A 9 -10.02 3.74 -12.73
N PRO A 10 -10.71 4.86 -13.00
CA PRO A 10 -10.07 6.14 -13.29
C PRO A 10 -9.21 6.65 -12.12
N ARG A 11 -8.20 7.48 -12.41
CA ARG A 11 -7.29 8.05 -11.39
C ARG A 11 -8.02 8.74 -10.23
N ARG A 12 -9.19 9.34 -10.48
CA ARG A 12 -10.02 9.97 -9.43
C ARG A 12 -10.42 9.01 -8.32
N ILE A 13 -10.64 7.73 -8.64
CA ILE A 13 -10.99 6.68 -7.67
C ILE A 13 -9.73 6.09 -7.02
N ARG A 14 -8.59 6.12 -7.72
CA ARG A 14 -7.28 5.67 -7.22
C ARG A 14 -6.54 6.80 -6.49
N ALA A 15 -7.16 7.33 -5.44
CA ALA A 15 -6.56 8.40 -4.64
C ALA A 15 -5.27 7.93 -3.94
N PRO A 16 -4.25 8.80 -3.81
CA PRO A 16 -3.00 8.45 -3.13
C PRO A 16 -3.23 8.19 -1.63
N LEU A 17 -2.42 7.29 -1.05
CA LEU A 17 -2.47 6.94 0.36
C LEU A 17 -1.18 7.36 1.08
N SER A 18 -1.32 8.02 2.22
CA SER A 18 -0.19 8.37 3.09
C SER A 18 0.26 7.18 3.95
N LEU A 19 1.55 7.14 4.31
CA LEU A 19 2.10 6.14 5.25
C LEU A 19 1.35 6.10 6.59
N SER A 20 0.96 7.26 7.12
CA SER A 20 0.22 7.39 8.37
C SER A 20 -1.13 6.65 8.35
N ARG A 21 -1.88 6.76 7.25
CA ARG A 21 -3.13 6.02 7.07
C ARG A 21 -2.86 4.53 6.86
N LEU A 22 -1.80 4.20 6.12
CA LEU A 22 -1.40 2.82 5.85
C LEU A 22 -1.08 2.08 7.16
N ALA A 23 -0.33 2.70 8.06
CA ALA A 23 -0.02 2.17 9.38
C ALA A 23 -1.28 1.89 10.21
N LYS A 24 -2.25 2.81 10.22
CA LYS A 24 -3.54 2.61 10.91
C LYS A 24 -4.34 1.42 10.37
N PHE A 25 -4.33 1.20 9.05
CA PHE A 25 -5.04 0.07 8.45
C PHE A 25 -4.38 -1.28 8.71
N MET A 26 -3.09 -1.26 9.08
CA MET A 26 -2.26 -2.42 9.35
C MET A 26 -2.09 -2.74 10.82
N THR A 27 -2.58 -1.88 11.72
CA THR A 27 -2.67 -2.19 13.14
C THR A 27 -3.47 -3.49 13.34
N GLY A 28 -2.86 -4.49 13.99
CA GLY A 28 -3.45 -5.80 14.25
C GLY A 28 -3.45 -6.78 13.06
N LYS A 29 -2.69 -6.49 11.99
CA LYS A 29 -2.56 -7.37 10.81
C LYS A 29 -1.10 -7.72 10.53
N ASP A 30 -0.42 -8.15 11.58
CA ASP A 30 0.99 -8.54 11.52
C ASP A 30 1.20 -9.72 10.56
N GLY A 31 2.27 -9.64 9.77
CA GLY A 31 2.64 -10.66 8.79
C GLY A 31 1.83 -10.66 7.48
N LYS A 32 0.85 -9.77 7.31
CA LYS A 32 0.08 -9.67 6.05
C LYS A 32 0.62 -8.58 5.12
N VAL A 33 0.43 -8.78 3.81
CA VAL A 33 0.84 -7.81 2.79
C VAL A 33 -0.29 -6.84 2.49
N GLY A 34 0.00 -5.54 2.55
CA GLY A 34 -0.94 -4.46 2.25
C GLY A 34 -1.02 -4.18 0.78
N VAL A 35 -2.13 -4.51 0.14
CA VAL A 35 -2.29 -4.32 -1.30
C VAL A 35 -3.10 -3.06 -1.57
N ILE A 36 -2.47 -2.10 -2.23
CA ILE A 36 -3.04 -0.81 -2.59
C ILE A 36 -2.92 -0.62 -4.10
N VAL A 37 -4.01 -0.23 -4.75
CA VAL A 37 -4.01 0.06 -6.20
C VAL A 37 -3.99 1.58 -6.40
N ALA A 38 -2.95 2.22 -5.88
CA ALA A 38 -2.74 3.67 -5.94
C ALA A 38 -1.27 4.01 -5.66
N THR A 39 -0.96 5.31 -5.63
CA THR A 39 0.35 5.83 -5.22
C THR A 39 0.44 5.91 -3.70
N VAL A 40 1.55 5.44 -3.12
CA VAL A 40 1.87 5.61 -1.71
C VAL A 40 2.78 6.83 -1.55
N THR A 41 2.36 7.76 -0.71
CA THR A 41 3.06 9.01 -0.44
C THR A 41 3.63 9.03 0.97
N ASP A 42 4.74 9.74 1.13
CA ASP A 42 5.35 9.98 2.44
C ASP A 42 4.48 10.92 3.29
N ASP A 43 4.56 10.77 4.61
CA ASP A 43 3.97 11.70 5.57
C ASP A 43 5.05 12.15 6.55
N ILE A 44 5.53 13.38 6.37
CA ILE A 44 6.67 13.94 7.12
C ILE A 44 6.36 13.98 8.63
N ARG A 45 5.08 14.11 9.00
CA ARG A 45 4.63 14.17 10.40
C ARG A 45 4.80 12.84 11.13
N MET A 46 4.96 11.75 10.39
CA MET A 46 5.22 10.44 10.95
C MET A 46 6.73 10.28 11.22
N ILE A 47 7.09 10.15 12.50
CA ILE A 47 8.48 10.08 12.96
C ILE A 47 9.01 8.65 12.79
N GLU A 48 8.23 7.65 13.21
CA GLU A 48 8.58 6.23 13.12
C GLU A 48 7.58 5.49 12.23
N CYS A 49 8.09 4.78 11.23
CA CYS A 49 7.28 3.89 10.40
C CYS A 49 7.35 2.47 10.96
N PRO A 50 6.21 1.80 11.19
CA PRO A 50 6.22 0.41 11.61
C PRO A 50 6.73 -0.50 10.47
N LYS A 51 7.34 -1.63 10.84
CA LYS A 51 7.75 -2.66 9.87
C LYS A 51 6.52 -3.22 9.18
N MET A 52 6.43 -3.06 7.87
CA MET A 52 5.28 -3.51 7.10
C MET A 52 5.64 -3.87 5.66
N SER A 53 4.92 -4.85 5.11
CA SER A 53 5.05 -5.25 3.70
C SER A 53 3.92 -4.63 2.90
N VAL A 54 4.26 -3.77 1.94
CA VAL A 54 3.30 -2.98 1.16
C VAL A 54 3.47 -3.26 -0.32
N CYS A 55 2.37 -3.58 -0.98
CA CYS A 55 2.26 -3.68 -2.42
C CYS A 55 1.50 -2.46 -2.98
N ALA A 56 2.10 -1.73 -3.92
CA ALA A 56 1.46 -0.58 -4.56
C ALA A 56 1.82 -0.45 -6.06
N LEU A 57 1.09 0.42 -6.78
CA LEU A 57 1.42 0.77 -8.17
C LEU A 57 2.68 1.64 -8.23
N HIS A 58 2.71 2.68 -7.40
CA HIS A 58 3.82 3.62 -7.31
C HIS A 58 4.11 3.97 -5.87
N PHE A 59 5.37 4.21 -5.57
CA PHE A 59 5.83 4.74 -4.30
C PHE A 59 6.63 6.00 -4.57
N THR A 60 6.46 7.02 -3.74
CA THR A 60 7.43 8.12 -3.71
C THR A 60 8.77 7.62 -3.18
N GLU A 61 9.87 8.22 -3.63
CA GLU A 61 11.22 7.80 -3.22
C GLU A 61 11.41 7.86 -1.70
N ARG A 62 10.92 8.95 -1.09
CA ARG A 62 10.93 9.14 0.37
C ARG A 62 10.16 8.04 1.11
N ALA A 63 8.99 7.66 0.60
CA ALA A 63 8.19 6.60 1.21
C ALA A 63 8.91 5.24 1.11
N ARG A 64 9.49 4.93 -0.06
CA ARG A 64 10.32 3.72 -0.26
C ARG A 64 11.50 3.66 0.69
N ALA A 65 12.24 4.77 0.83
CA ALA A 65 13.40 4.85 1.72
C ALA A 65 13.00 4.61 3.18
N ARG A 66 11.89 5.21 3.65
CA ARG A 66 11.39 5.02 5.02
C ARG A 66 10.91 3.61 5.29
N ILE A 67 10.15 3.00 4.37
CA ILE A 67 9.69 1.61 4.52
C ILE A 67 10.89 0.66 4.59
N LYS A 68 11.88 0.83 3.71
CA LYS A 68 13.11 0.02 3.74
C LYS A 68 13.92 0.24 5.03
N LYS A 69 14.04 1.49 5.50
CA LYS A 69 14.73 1.82 6.75
C LYS A 69 14.06 1.18 7.97
N ALA A 70 12.74 1.08 7.96
CA ALA A 70 11.96 0.37 8.99
C ALA A 70 12.05 -1.17 8.87
N GLY A 71 12.82 -1.71 7.92
CA GLY A 71 12.93 -3.14 7.67
C GLY A 71 11.68 -3.76 7.01
N GLY A 72 10.83 -2.93 6.39
CA GLY A 72 9.67 -3.35 5.62
C GLY A 72 9.98 -3.62 4.15
N GLU A 73 9.04 -4.26 3.46
CA GLU A 73 9.17 -4.58 2.03
C GLU A 73 8.25 -3.72 1.16
N CYS A 74 8.79 -3.17 0.08
CA CYS A 74 8.01 -2.54 -0.99
C CYS A 74 7.92 -3.51 -2.16
N ILE A 75 6.70 -3.98 -2.46
CA ILE A 75 6.41 -5.01 -3.45
C ILE A 75 5.63 -4.37 -4.62
N THR A 76 5.85 -4.84 -5.84
CA THR A 76 5.03 -4.48 -7.00
C THR A 76 3.87 -5.46 -7.20
N LEU A 77 2.84 -5.05 -7.94
CA LEU A 77 1.71 -5.92 -8.25
C LEU A 77 2.13 -7.19 -8.99
N ASP A 78 3.13 -7.11 -9.86
CA ASP A 78 3.68 -8.27 -10.59
C ASP A 78 4.39 -9.24 -9.65
N GLN A 79 5.20 -8.73 -8.72
CA GLN A 79 5.87 -9.55 -7.70
C GLN A 79 4.87 -10.22 -6.75
N LEU A 80 3.78 -9.53 -6.41
CA LEU A 80 2.71 -10.09 -5.62
C LEU A 80 1.98 -11.21 -6.36
N ALA A 81 1.74 -11.06 -7.66
CA ALA A 81 1.08 -12.07 -8.47
C ALA A 81 1.87 -13.39 -8.51
N LEU A 82 3.20 -13.31 -8.53
CA LEU A 82 4.09 -14.48 -8.46
C LEU A 82 4.08 -15.14 -7.07
N ARG A 83 4.14 -14.35 -5.98
CA ARG A 83 4.17 -14.86 -4.60
C ARG A 83 2.82 -15.42 -4.14
N ALA A 84 1.73 -14.73 -4.46
CA ALA A 84 0.40 -15.02 -3.95
C ALA A 84 -0.66 -14.84 -5.05
N PRO A 85 -0.73 -15.76 -6.04
CA PRO A 85 -1.66 -15.64 -7.17
C PRO A 85 -3.13 -15.65 -6.74
N LYS A 86 -3.45 -16.31 -5.62
CA LYS A 86 -4.78 -16.35 -5.02
C LYS A 86 -5.07 -15.18 -4.06
N GLY A 87 -4.07 -14.37 -3.71
CA GLY A 87 -4.20 -13.27 -2.74
C GLY A 87 -4.29 -13.72 -1.27
N SER A 88 -3.89 -14.96 -0.96
CA SER A 88 -3.80 -15.45 0.42
C SER A 88 -2.83 -14.59 1.25
N GLY A 89 -3.19 -14.25 2.48
CA GLY A 89 -2.35 -13.41 3.35
C GLY A 89 -2.27 -11.93 2.96
N CYS A 90 -3.10 -11.47 2.02
CA CYS A 90 -3.12 -10.08 1.56
C CYS A 90 -4.31 -9.31 2.13
N VAL A 91 -4.09 -8.04 2.47
CA VAL A 91 -5.12 -7.11 2.92
C VAL A 91 -5.32 -6.07 1.83
N LEU A 92 -6.47 -6.14 1.17
CA LEU A 92 -6.79 -5.24 0.07
C LEU A 92 -7.37 -3.92 0.60
N LEU A 93 -6.57 -2.87 0.61
CA LEU A 93 -6.97 -1.56 1.17
C LEU A 93 -7.71 -0.72 0.14
N ARG A 94 -8.76 -0.02 0.58
CA ARG A 94 -9.42 1.04 -0.21
C ARG A 94 -9.09 2.39 0.40
N VAL A 95 -8.83 3.34 -0.48
CA VAL A 95 -8.73 4.75 -0.11
C VAL A 95 -10.06 5.38 -0.47
N LEU A 96 -10.61 6.19 0.44
CA LEU A 96 -11.76 7.02 0.11
C LEU A 96 -11.29 8.14 -0.84
N PRO A 97 -12.01 8.40 -1.95
CA PRO A 97 -11.78 9.60 -2.73
C PRO A 97 -11.90 10.81 -1.80
N LYS A 98 -10.95 11.75 -1.92
CA LYS A 98 -11.05 13.01 -1.18
C LYS A 98 -12.25 13.76 -1.75
N GLU A 99 -13.21 14.14 -0.91
CA GLU A 99 -14.23 15.13 -1.28
C GLU A 99 -13.50 16.37 -1.79
N ARG A 100 -13.84 16.78 -3.00
CA ARG A 100 -13.35 17.98 -3.65
C ARG A 100 -14.42 19.04 -3.56
#